data_AF-A0AAD7URJ3-F1
#
_entry.id   AF-A0AAD7URJ3-F1
#
_cell.length_a   1.000
_cell.length_b   1.000
_cell.length_c   1.000
_cell.angle_alpha   90.00
_cell.angle_beta   90.00
_cell.angle_gamma   90.00
#
_symmetry.space_group_name_H-M   'P 1'
#
loop_
_entity.id
_entity.type
_entity.pdbx_description
1 polymer ?
#
loop_
_entity_poly.entity_id
_entity_poly.type
_entity_poly.pdbx_seq_one_letter_code
_entity_poly.pdbx_strand_id
1 'polypeptide(L)'
;MAAFTGYLVPEVFKFPGYLSYTADLKFEDVPNGLNALTVVPGLGWAQIICVIGWLEAGPYASSKSEFAGDFGWPYFGRKLTDPSEKAFKLNVELNNGRAAMFGIMGLLMQDAINGGVYIGPFAE
;
A
#
# COMPACT_ATOMS: atom_id res chain seq x y z
N MET A 1 -0.98 -3.92 4.98
CA MET A 1 0.30 -3.25 5.35
C MET A 1 0.63 -2.12 4.40
N ALA A 2 0.87 -2.39 3.11
CA ALA A 2 1.23 -1.35 2.13
C ALA A 2 0.19 -0.21 2.01
N ALA A 3 -1.11 -0.50 2.13
CA ALA A 3 -2.15 0.53 2.13
C ALA A 3 -2.04 1.49 3.33
N PHE A 4 -1.70 0.99 4.51
CA PHE A 4 -1.51 1.83 5.70
C PHE A 4 -0.33 2.79 5.52
N THR A 5 0.81 2.29 5.05
CA THR A 5 1.97 3.15 4.74
C THR A 5 1.69 4.11 3.58
N GLY A 6 0.98 3.65 2.55
CA GLY A 6 0.60 4.48 1.39
C GLY A 6 -0.40 5.59 1.73
N TYR A 7 -1.14 5.43 2.83
CA TYR A 7 -2.01 6.47 3.37
C TYR A 7 -1.23 7.50 4.19
N LEU A 8 -0.19 7.08 4.92
CA LEU A 8 0.65 7.96 5.75
C LEU A 8 1.67 8.77 4.96
N VAL A 9 2.31 8.17 3.93
CA VAL A 9 3.41 8.81 3.20
C VAL A 9 3.01 10.14 2.54
N PRO A 10 1.85 10.25 1.85
CA PRO A 10 1.42 11.50 1.22
C PRO A 10 1.17 12.66 2.19
N GLU A 11 0.95 12.40 3.48
CA GLU A 11 0.84 13.43 4.51
C GLU A 11 2.20 14.06 4.84
N VAL A 12 3.27 13.27 4.76
CA VAL A 12 4.62 13.72 5.12
C VAL A 12 5.39 14.18 3.88
N PHE A 13 5.15 13.57 2.73
CA PHE A 13 5.90 13.83 1.51
C PHE A 13 5.08 13.56 0.25
N LYS A 14 5.08 14.53 -0.66
CA LYS A 14 4.55 14.37 -2.03
C LYS A 14 5.71 14.46 -3.02
N PHE A 15 5.67 13.62 -4.06
CA PHE A 15 6.68 13.68 -5.11
C PHE A 15 6.57 14.99 -5.90
N PRO A 16 7.68 15.68 -6.20
CA PRO A 16 7.65 16.84 -7.06
C PRO A 16 7.40 16.42 -8.52
N GLY A 17 6.50 17.12 -9.21
CA GLY A 17 6.25 16.95 -10.65
C GLY A 17 4.79 16.72 -11.04
N TYR A 18 4.61 16.30 -12.29
CA TYR A 18 3.29 16.10 -12.90
C TYR A 18 2.85 14.65 -12.81
N LEU A 19 1.62 14.44 -12.32
CA LEU A 19 0.93 13.16 -12.38
C LEU A 19 0.43 12.89 -13.81
N SER A 20 -0.03 13.92 -14.51
CA SER A 20 -0.39 13.84 -15.92
C SER A 20 -0.16 15.17 -16.62
N TYR A 21 0.69 15.16 -17.65
CA TYR A 21 0.94 16.34 -18.50
C TYR A 21 -0.27 16.72 -19.35
N THR A 22 -1.12 15.76 -19.73
CA THR A 22 -2.30 16.03 -20.56
C THR A 22 -3.48 16.58 -19.78
N ALA A 23 -3.52 16.31 -18.46
CA ALA A 23 -4.52 16.84 -17.56
C ALA A 23 -4.00 18.02 -16.72
N ASP A 24 -2.76 18.49 -16.98
CA ASP A 24 -2.04 19.52 -16.23
C ASP A 24 -2.13 19.34 -14.69
N LEU A 25 -2.04 18.08 -14.24
CA LEU A 25 -2.22 17.72 -12.84
C LEU A 25 -0.88 17.44 -12.18
N LYS A 26 -0.54 18.16 -11.10
CA LYS A 26 0.65 17.88 -10.29
C LYS A 26 0.34 16.94 -9.14
N PHE A 27 1.37 16.25 -8.65
CA PHE A 27 1.24 15.40 -7.46
C PHE A 27 0.91 16.21 -6.19
N GLU A 28 1.30 17.48 -6.14
CA GLU A 28 0.97 18.39 -5.03
C GLU A 28 -0.54 18.68 -4.96
N ASP A 29 -1.19 18.80 -6.11
CA ASP A 29 -2.62 19.13 -6.27
C ASP A 29 -3.53 17.94 -5.93
N VAL A 30 -2.98 16.74 -5.75
CA VAL A 30 -3.75 15.57 -5.35
C VAL A 30 -4.06 15.67 -3.85
N PRO A 31 -5.33 15.75 -3.44
CA PRO A 31 -5.70 15.77 -2.03
C PRO A 31 -5.36 14.42 -1.39
N ASN A 32 -5.11 14.42 -0.09
CA ASN A 32 -4.79 13.19 0.62
C ASN A 32 -6.07 12.36 0.87
N GLY A 33 -5.87 11.08 1.15
CA GLY A 33 -6.94 10.16 1.51
C GLY A 33 -7.90 9.78 0.37
N LEU A 34 -9.16 9.60 0.72
CA LEU A 34 -10.25 9.14 -0.16
C LEU A 34 -10.54 10.13 -1.28
N ASN A 35 -10.30 11.42 -1.04
CA ASN A 35 -10.47 12.47 -2.04
C ASN A 35 -9.44 12.33 -3.18
N ALA A 36 -8.31 11.64 -2.98
CA ALA A 36 -7.34 11.37 -4.03
C ALA A 36 -7.93 10.52 -5.16
N LEU A 37 -8.89 9.64 -4.84
CA LEU A 37 -9.41 8.64 -5.77
C LEU A 37 -10.13 9.24 -6.98
N THR A 38 -10.77 10.40 -6.80
CA THR A 38 -11.55 11.09 -7.84
C THR A 38 -10.71 12.02 -8.71
N VAL A 39 -9.51 12.39 -8.25
CA VAL A 39 -8.60 13.30 -8.96
C VAL A 39 -7.68 12.54 -9.93
N VAL A 40 -7.36 11.27 -9.63
CA VAL A 40 -6.51 10.45 -10.49
C VAL A 40 -7.23 10.13 -11.82
N PRO A 41 -6.62 10.42 -12.98
CA PRO A 41 -7.21 10.16 -14.29
C PRO A 41 -7.54 8.68 -14.52
N GLY A 42 -8.64 8.40 -15.23
CA GLY A 42 -9.11 7.04 -15.50
C GLY A 42 -8.11 6.15 -16.24
N LEU A 43 -7.28 6.73 -17.13
CA LEU A 43 -6.19 5.99 -17.78
C LEU A 43 -5.09 5.57 -16.81
N GLY A 44 -4.81 6.37 -15.78
CA GLY A 44 -3.87 6.01 -14.71
C GLY A 44 -4.39 4.83 -13.89
N TRP A 45 -5.68 4.83 -13.57
CA TRP A 45 -6.34 3.69 -12.93
C TRP A 45 -6.26 2.41 -13.76
N ALA A 46 -6.50 2.49 -15.07
CA ALA A 46 -6.37 1.34 -15.96
C ALA A 46 -4.95 0.77 -15.95
N GLN A 47 -3.92 1.62 -15.98
CA GLN A 47 -2.52 1.17 -15.88
C GLN A 47 -2.24 0.44 -14.55
N ILE A 48 -2.69 1.00 -13.43
CA ILE A 48 -2.52 0.39 -12.10
C ILE A 48 -3.18 -0.99 -12.05
N ILE A 49 -4.44 -1.10 -12.47
CA ILE A 49 -5.19 -2.35 -12.47
C ILE A 49 -4.54 -3.38 -13.40
N CYS A 50 -4.09 -2.97 -14.58
CA CYS A 50 -3.39 -3.87 -15.52
C CYS A 50 -2.08 -4.41 -14.93
N VAL A 51 -1.29 -3.57 -14.25
CA VAL A 51 -0.04 -4.01 -13.60
C VAL A 51 -0.34 -4.95 -12.44
N ILE A 52 -1.31 -4.62 -11.58
CA ILE A 52 -1.72 -5.49 -10.48
C ILE A 52 -2.21 -6.84 -11.02
N GLY A 53 -3.08 -6.83 -12.02
CA GLY A 53 -3.58 -8.05 -12.64
C GLY A 53 -2.48 -8.90 -13.28
N TRP A 54 -1.49 -8.27 -13.94
CA TRP A 54 -0.32 -8.97 -14.48
C TRP A 54 0.53 -9.60 -13.37
N LEU A 55 0.77 -8.86 -12.28
CA LEU A 55 1.54 -9.33 -11.13
C LEU A 55 0.85 -10.51 -10.43
N GLU A 56 -0.46 -10.43 -10.23
CA GLU A 56 -1.26 -11.50 -9.62
C GLU A 56 -1.42 -12.73 -10.53
N ALA A 57 -1.47 -12.55 -11.85
CA ALA A 57 -1.61 -13.66 -12.81
C ALA A 57 -0.27 -14.34 -13.16
N GLY A 58 0.85 -13.64 -12.99
CA GLY A 58 2.17 -14.13 -13.38
C GLY A 58 3.08 -14.46 -12.19
N PRO A 59 3.98 -13.53 -11.78
CA PRO A 59 5.02 -13.78 -10.79
C PRO A 59 4.50 -14.07 -9.37
N TYR A 60 3.31 -13.56 -9.03
CA TYR A 60 2.63 -13.84 -7.75
C TYR A 60 1.38 -14.71 -7.94
N ALA A 61 1.31 -15.47 -9.05
CA ALA A 61 0.26 -16.45 -9.23
C ALA A 61 0.26 -17.44 -8.06
N SER A 62 -0.92 -17.77 -7.56
CA SER A 62 -1.15 -18.60 -6.37
C SER A 62 -0.79 -20.09 -6.54
N SER A 63 0.29 -20.41 -7.27
CA SER A 63 0.70 -21.79 -7.54
C SER A 63 2.01 -22.20 -6.87
N LYS A 64 1.91 -23.32 -6.12
CA LYS A 64 2.96 -24.28 -5.70
C LYS A 64 3.88 -23.92 -4.53
N SER A 65 3.31 -23.77 -3.34
CA SER A 65 4.02 -24.08 -2.10
C SER A 65 3.04 -24.70 -1.10
N GLU A 66 3.58 -25.46 -0.14
CA GLU A 66 2.80 -26.23 0.86
C GLU A 66 2.06 -25.31 1.87
N PHE A 67 2.37 -24.00 1.86
CA PHE A 67 1.82 -23.01 2.78
C PHE A 67 1.27 -21.79 2.01
N ALA A 68 0.07 -21.36 2.37
CA ALA A 68 -0.54 -20.16 1.78
C ALA A 68 0.34 -18.92 2.00
N GLY A 69 0.63 -18.18 0.93
CA GLY A 69 1.43 -16.94 0.97
C GLY A 69 2.93 -17.11 0.73
N ASP A 70 3.43 -18.34 0.51
CA ASP A 70 4.83 -18.55 0.13
C ASP A 70 4.99 -18.54 -1.40
N PHE A 71 5.46 -17.42 -1.94
CA PHE A 71 5.74 -17.22 -3.37
C PHE A 71 7.21 -17.53 -3.74
N GLY A 72 8.00 -18.15 -2.85
CA GLY A 72 9.41 -18.46 -3.08
C GLY A 72 10.35 -17.25 -3.06
N TRP A 73 9.85 -16.07 -2.65
CA TRP A 73 10.64 -14.85 -2.55
C TRP A 73 11.50 -14.85 -1.27
N PRO A 74 12.82 -14.55 -1.37
CA PRO A 74 13.70 -14.53 -0.21
C PRO A 74 13.48 -13.27 0.64
N TYR A 75 13.65 -13.39 1.96
CA TYR A 75 13.60 -12.25 2.88
C TYR A 75 14.82 -11.36 2.66
N PHE A 76 14.65 -10.22 1.98
CA PHE A 76 15.73 -9.31 1.57
C PHE A 76 16.92 -10.04 0.91
N GLY A 77 16.63 -10.94 -0.03
CA GLY A 77 17.66 -11.71 -0.74
C GLY A 77 18.24 -12.89 0.04
N ARG A 78 17.92 -13.05 1.33
CA ARG A 78 18.34 -14.18 2.16
C ARG A 78 17.20 -15.20 2.33
N LYS A 79 17.48 -16.46 2.01
CA LYS A 79 16.59 -17.57 2.39
C LYS A 79 16.77 -17.85 3.88
N LEU A 80 15.67 -17.86 4.62
CA LEU A 80 15.63 -18.26 6.02
C LEU A 80 15.72 -19.79 6.10
N THR A 81 16.90 -20.29 6.47
CA THR A 81 17.18 -21.72 6.59
C THR A 81 16.78 -22.26 7.97
N ASP A 82 16.85 -21.43 9.01
CA ASP A 82 16.53 -21.82 10.38
C ASP A 82 15.00 -21.82 10.62
N PRO A 83 14.39 -22.96 11.01
CA PRO A 83 12.94 -23.05 11.20
C PRO A 83 12.39 -22.13 12.30
N SER A 84 13.16 -21.91 13.37
CA SER A 84 12.79 -21.04 14.48
C SER A 84 12.76 -19.56 14.08
N GLU A 85 13.77 -19.10 13.32
CA GLU A 85 13.82 -17.73 12.81
C GLU A 85 12.71 -17.49 11.78
N LYS A 86 12.42 -18.47 10.91
CA LYS A 86 11.31 -18.40 9.95
C LYS A 86 9.97 -18.25 10.66
N ALA A 87 9.70 -19.07 11.67
CA ALA A 87 8.45 -19.01 12.44
C ALA A 87 8.29 -17.68 13.20
N PHE A 88 9.37 -17.16 13.78
CA PHE A 88 9.34 -15.85 14.45
C PHE A 88 9.00 -14.72 13.47
N LYS A 89 9.68 -14.64 12.33
CA LYS A 89 9.44 -13.57 11.34
C LYS A 89 8.04 -13.65 10.72
N LEU A 90 7.53 -14.86 10.47
CA LEU A 90 6.17 -15.05 9.97
C LEU A 90 5.13 -14.56 10.98
N ASN A 91 5.33 -14.83 12.27
CA ASN A 91 4.44 -14.30 13.32
C ASN A 91 4.50 -12.77 13.42
N VAL A 92 5.68 -12.17 13.24
CA VAL A 92 5.83 -10.70 13.19
C VAL A 92 5.08 -10.12 12.00
N GLU A 93 5.22 -10.71 10.80
CA GLU A 93 4.49 -10.29 9.61
C GLU A 93 2.98 -10.38 9.81
N LEU A 94 2.49 -11.49 10.38
CA LEU A 94 1.07 -11.70 10.63
C LEU A 94 0.50 -10.69 11.64
N ASN A 95 1.20 -10.44 12.75
CA ASN A 95 0.75 -9.49 13.77
C ASN A 95 0.77 -8.05 13.26
N ASN A 96 1.81 -7.67 12.50
CA ASN A 96 1.85 -6.36 11.82
C ASN A 96 0.76 -6.24 10.76
N GLY A 97 0.46 -7.33 10.03
CA GLY A 97 -0.66 -7.41 9.10
C GLY A 97 -2.00 -7.14 9.77
N ARG A 98 -2.25 -7.80 10.90
CA ARG A 98 -3.47 -7.60 11.72
C ARG A 98 -3.58 -6.16 12.22
N ALA A 99 -2.49 -5.61 12.78
CA ALA A 99 -2.46 -4.22 13.21
C ALA A 99 -2.73 -3.25 12.05
N ALA A 100 -2.13 -3.49 10.89
CA ALA A 100 -2.32 -2.64 9.71
C ALA A 100 -3.75 -2.70 9.15
N MET A 101 -4.46 -3.84 9.26
CA MET A 101 -5.87 -3.94 8.86
C MET A 101 -6.78 -3.06 9.72
N PHE A 102 -6.58 -3.07 11.05
CA PHE A 102 -7.31 -2.16 11.94
C PHE A 102 -6.89 -0.71 11.76
N GLY A 103 -5.59 -0.46 11.54
CA GLY A 103 -5.04 0.87 11.31
C GLY A 103 -5.64 1.55 10.08
N ILE A 104 -5.66 0.88 8.92
CA ILE A 104 -6.22 1.48 7.70
C ILE A 104 -7.74 1.69 7.82
N MET A 105 -8.47 0.80 8.49
CA MET A 105 -9.90 0.98 8.72
C MET A 105 -10.18 2.23 9.57
N GLY A 106 -9.36 2.48 10.60
CA GLY A 106 -9.45 3.69 11.41
C GLY A 106 -9.18 4.95 10.59
N LEU A 107 -8.13 4.95 9.77
CA LEU A 107 -7.78 6.10 8.91
C LEU A 107 -8.89 6.39 7.90
N LEU A 108 -9.44 5.37 7.24
CA LEU A 108 -10.54 5.53 6.29
C LEU A 108 -11.81 6.08 6.95
N MET A 109 -12.13 5.63 8.16
CA MET A 109 -13.31 6.12 8.88
C MET A 109 -13.13 7.56 9.36
N GLN A 110 -11.93 7.91 9.80
CA GLN A 110 -11.58 9.29 10.16
C GLN A 110 -11.72 10.22 8.96
N ASP A 111 -11.20 9.81 7.80
CA ASP A 111 -11.30 10.57 6.57
C ASP A 111 -12.75 10.73 6.09
N ALA A 112 -13.54 9.65 6.16
CA ALA A 112 -14.93 9.69 5.73
C ALA A 112 -15.81 10.60 6.61
N ILE A 113 -15.52 10.68 7.91
CA ILE A 113 -16.29 11.51 8.85
C ILE A 113 -15.77 12.95 8.86
N ASN A 114 -14.46 13.15 8.83
CA ASN A 114 -13.84 14.46 9.03
C ASN A 114 -13.46 15.17 7.72
N GLY A 115 -13.52 14.47 6.58
CA GLY A 115 -13.07 14.98 5.28
C GLY A 115 -11.55 15.08 5.13
N GLY A 116 -10.81 14.47 6.05
CA GLY A 116 -9.35 14.42 6.09
C GLY A 116 -8.86 13.59 7.27
N VAL A 117 -7.59 13.20 7.23
CA VAL A 117 -6.97 12.42 8.31
C VAL A 117 -6.08 13.30 9.16
N TYR A 118 -6.34 13.26 10.46
CA TYR A 118 -5.53 13.92 11.48
C TYR A 118 -4.66 12.88 12.17
N ILE A 119 -3.41 12.77 11.71
CA ILE A 119 -2.35 12.07 12.43
C ILE A 119 -1.65 13.17 13.23
N GLY A 120 -1.91 13.30 14.54
CA GLY A 120 -1.30 14.38 15.36
C GLY A 120 0.24 14.33 15.34
N PRO A 121 0.97 15.14 16.10
CA PRO A 121 1.25 16.58 15.88
C PRO A 121 1.71 16.98 14.46
N PHE A 122 1.56 16.13 13.44
CA PHE A 122 2.00 16.41 12.06
C PHE A 122 0.93 17.04 11.16
N ALA A 123 -0.25 17.31 11.70
CA ALA A 123 -1.30 18.05 11.01
C ALA A 123 -1.19 19.54 11.37
N GLU A 124 -0.60 20.32 10.47
CA GLU A 124 -0.82 21.78 10.38
C GLU A 124 -2.15 22.08 9.66
#